data_AF-A0A2V1GX61-F1
#
_entry.id   AF-A0A2V1GX61-F1
#
_cell.length_a   1.000
_cell.length_b   1.000
_cell.length_c   1.000
_cell.angle_alpha   90.00
_cell.angle_beta   90.00
_cell.angle_gamma   90.00
#
_symmetry.space_group_name_H-M   'P 1'
#
loop_
_entity.id
_entity.type
_entity.pdbx_description
1 polymer ?
#
loop_
_entity_poly.entity_id
_entity_poly.type
_entity_poly.pdbx_seq_one_letter_code
_entity_poly.pdbx_strand_id
1 'polypeptide(L)'
;MNQEVASDQDVIDRNDNSYDRMPYESFPYKQSSMEHLATMGQLFGMNPPALDTARVLELGSAEGGNIIPFAEQYPKAKFVGVDLSEIQIASGKKHIENLKLDNIELHHMSITDIDKEFGEFDYIICHGVLSWVPDFVADKILEVCNENLSENGIAYISYNTLPGWNMIRTIRDMMLYHVKNIKTPEDKLVQARAMINFVKDSLKDSNTPHSVVLAQEADLLARHSDHYLVHEHLEDNNKQYYFNEFMEIASNNKLQYLADSSLSTMYVGNMSEAVAQKLDGVNDLVRSEQYMDFINNRRFRSSLLCHSSVQLSRHLTNDLIKKFAMTFNLVPEKPISEINIESDGVLKFFIGSDDQERFVETSSPEFKAILYVFYDNVGFPQSFDSIVKKANEIFKDDRKEKIESDLVENGINLAVKGLMNISLVERNRRKDIDKPKLSKLARYQAKDTESLWATNLNHEAIAIEVFEKYCMGYMDGENTKEQIVENLVERAINKELHFSKADVALEKEEEICIEVTRQLDLFIEKLDKNVLLV
;
A
#
# COMPACT_ATOMS: atom_id res chain seq x y z
N MET A 1 -18.46 32.41 -30.89
CA MET A 1 -17.96 32.87 -29.58
C MET A 1 -16.69 32.06 -29.35
N ASN A 2 -15.52 32.67 -29.55
CA ASN A 2 -14.24 31.99 -29.34
C ASN A 2 -14.16 31.65 -27.85
N GLN A 3 -14.14 30.38 -27.50
CA GLN A 3 -13.65 29.96 -26.19
C GLN A 3 -12.15 30.26 -26.22
N GLU A 4 -11.71 31.26 -25.45
CA GLU A 4 -10.30 31.42 -25.13
C GLU A 4 -9.85 30.12 -24.47
N VAL A 5 -8.93 29.41 -25.12
CA VAL A 5 -8.22 28.28 -24.52
C VAL A 5 -7.36 28.88 -23.41
N ALA A 6 -7.61 28.48 -22.17
CA ALA A 6 -6.82 28.92 -21.01
C ALA A 6 -5.33 28.57 -21.23
N SER A 7 -4.41 29.45 -20.82
CA SER A 7 -2.99 29.14 -20.91
C SER A 7 -2.61 28.04 -19.91
N ASP A 8 -1.48 27.34 -20.13
CA ASP A 8 -1.00 26.29 -19.21
C ASP A 8 -0.84 26.82 -17.78
N GLN A 9 -0.38 28.07 -17.63
CA GLN A 9 -0.30 28.75 -16.33
C GLN A 9 -1.67 28.97 -15.69
N ASP A 10 -2.67 29.39 -16.47
CA ASP A 10 -4.05 29.58 -15.96
C ASP A 10 -4.66 28.26 -15.47
N VAL A 11 -4.25 27.12 -16.05
CA VAL A 11 -4.70 25.78 -15.62
C VAL A 11 -4.00 25.38 -14.32
N ILE A 12 -2.69 25.62 -14.20
CA ILE A 12 -1.93 25.37 -12.97
C ILE A 12 -2.50 26.18 -11.80
N ASP A 13 -2.69 27.48 -11.98
CA ASP A 13 -3.20 28.39 -10.94
C ASP A 13 -4.62 28.01 -10.47
N ARG A 14 -5.45 27.43 -11.34
CA ARG A 14 -6.79 26.94 -10.97
C ARG A 14 -6.73 25.66 -10.14
N ASN A 15 -5.85 24.73 -10.50
CA ASN A 15 -5.67 23.47 -9.77
C ASN A 15 -5.06 23.70 -8.38
N ASP A 16 -4.10 24.60 -8.27
CA ASP A 16 -3.52 25.07 -7.00
C ASP A 16 -4.61 25.51 -6.02
N ASN A 17 -5.51 26.40 -6.47
CA ASN A 17 -6.66 26.87 -5.69
C ASN A 17 -7.68 25.78 -5.32
N SER A 18 -7.74 24.64 -6.03
CA SER A 18 -8.63 23.51 -5.71
C SER A 18 -8.07 22.67 -4.57
N TYR A 19 -6.78 22.32 -4.66
CA TYR A 19 -6.10 21.45 -3.69
C TYR A 19 -5.98 22.07 -2.30
N ASP A 20 -5.81 23.39 -2.22
CA ASP A 20 -5.72 24.11 -0.95
C ASP A 20 -7.05 24.18 -0.17
N ARG A 21 -8.20 24.02 -0.83
CA ARG A 21 -9.52 24.17 -0.17
C ARG A 21 -9.97 22.94 0.62
N MET A 22 -9.55 21.74 0.20
CA MET A 22 -9.90 20.48 0.86
C MET A 22 -8.70 19.54 0.82
N PRO A 23 -7.76 19.62 1.79
CA PRO A 23 -6.58 18.76 1.83
C PRO A 23 -6.94 17.26 1.75
N TYR A 24 -6.14 16.45 1.06
CA TYR A 24 -6.22 14.99 1.17
C TYR A 24 -5.50 14.51 2.42
N GLU A 25 -5.95 13.36 2.94
CA GLU A 25 -5.18 12.61 3.92
C GLU A 25 -3.97 11.96 3.24
N SER A 26 -2.78 12.18 3.79
CA SER A 26 -1.52 11.69 3.24
C SER A 26 -1.19 10.29 3.78
N PHE A 27 -1.54 9.25 3.03
CA PHE A 27 -1.35 7.85 3.42
C PHE A 27 -0.02 7.24 2.92
N PRO A 28 0.54 6.24 3.64
CA PRO A 28 1.57 5.37 3.12
C PRO A 28 0.97 4.30 2.17
N TYR A 29 1.65 4.04 1.06
CA TYR A 29 1.26 3.02 0.08
C TYR A 29 2.37 1.98 -0.10
N LYS A 30 2.24 0.82 0.54
CA LYS A 30 3.23 -0.27 0.47
C LYS A 30 3.70 -0.61 -0.94
N GLN A 31 2.80 -0.62 -1.92
CA GLN A 31 3.09 -0.94 -3.31
C GLN A 31 3.95 0.09 -4.05
N SER A 32 4.04 1.33 -3.55
CA SER A 32 4.95 2.36 -4.08
C SER A 32 6.25 2.46 -3.28
N SER A 33 6.41 1.68 -2.20
CA SER A 33 7.61 1.72 -1.37
C SER A 33 8.89 1.35 -2.14
N MET A 34 9.99 2.04 -1.84
CA MET A 34 11.30 1.74 -2.43
C MET A 34 11.73 0.28 -2.21
N GLU A 35 11.38 -0.33 -1.07
CA GLU A 35 11.64 -1.75 -0.80
C GLU A 35 10.92 -2.66 -1.79
N HIS A 36 9.64 -2.37 -2.05
CA HIS A 36 8.83 -3.12 -3.01
C HIS A 36 9.35 -2.93 -4.43
N LEU A 37 9.67 -1.69 -4.81
CA LEU A 37 10.23 -1.40 -6.14
C LEU A 37 11.55 -2.15 -6.38
N ALA A 38 12.47 -2.10 -5.41
CA ALA A 38 13.74 -2.83 -5.47
C ALA A 38 13.52 -4.34 -5.56
N THR A 39 12.57 -4.88 -4.78
CA THR A 39 12.23 -6.31 -4.81
C THR A 39 11.73 -6.73 -6.20
N MET A 40 10.85 -5.94 -6.81
CA MET A 40 10.34 -6.19 -8.14
C MET A 40 11.42 -6.08 -9.22
N GLY A 41 12.32 -5.09 -9.11
CA GLY A 41 13.51 -4.99 -9.96
C GLY A 41 14.38 -6.24 -9.90
N GLN A 42 14.74 -6.69 -8.69
CA GLN A 42 15.55 -7.90 -8.49
C GLN A 42 14.86 -9.16 -9.04
N LEU A 43 13.54 -9.29 -8.87
CA LEU A 43 12.77 -10.42 -9.37
C LEU A 43 12.88 -10.55 -10.89
N PHE A 44 12.85 -9.43 -11.61
CA PHE A 44 12.96 -9.37 -13.06
C PHE A 44 14.39 -9.14 -13.57
N GLY A 45 15.39 -9.44 -12.73
CA GLY A 45 16.79 -9.52 -13.14
C GLY A 45 17.56 -8.21 -13.16
N MET A 46 16.99 -7.11 -12.66
CA MET A 46 17.74 -5.88 -12.43
C MET A 46 18.70 -6.04 -11.24
N ASN A 47 19.60 -5.07 -11.09
CA ASN A 47 20.37 -4.83 -9.85
C ASN A 47 20.02 -3.42 -9.33
N PRO A 48 18.88 -3.27 -8.61
CA PRO A 48 18.41 -1.96 -8.19
C PRO A 48 19.36 -1.27 -7.21
N PRO A 49 19.35 0.08 -7.14
CA PRO A 49 20.17 0.82 -6.19
C PRO A 49 19.89 0.44 -4.73
N ALA A 50 20.94 0.46 -3.90
CA ALA A 50 20.86 0.05 -2.51
C ALA A 50 19.95 0.96 -1.68
N LEU A 51 19.02 0.36 -0.93
CA LEU A 51 18.02 1.07 -0.14
C LEU A 51 18.63 2.07 0.86
N ASP A 52 19.68 1.66 1.57
CA ASP A 52 20.33 2.48 2.61
C ASP A 52 20.85 3.83 2.12
N THR A 53 21.17 3.97 0.84
CA THR A 53 21.75 5.21 0.28
C THR A 53 20.95 5.76 -0.89
N ALA A 54 19.75 5.23 -1.11
CA ALA A 54 18.95 5.59 -2.26
C ALA A 54 18.52 7.05 -2.21
N ARG A 55 18.31 7.65 -3.38
CA ARG A 55 17.64 8.95 -3.52
C ARG A 55 16.25 8.74 -4.12
N VAL A 56 15.21 9.17 -3.42
CA VAL A 56 13.80 8.93 -3.80
C VAL A 56 13.10 10.25 -4.11
N LEU A 57 12.39 10.32 -5.23
CA LEU A 57 11.54 11.44 -5.61
C LEU A 57 10.07 11.01 -5.56
N GLU A 58 9.21 11.81 -4.94
CA GLU A 58 7.77 11.66 -5.04
C GLU A 58 7.14 12.88 -5.75
N LEU A 59 6.41 12.60 -6.83
CA LEU A 59 5.65 13.57 -7.61
C LEU A 59 4.20 13.56 -7.11
N GLY A 60 3.71 14.72 -6.65
CA GLY A 60 2.44 14.83 -5.95
C GLY A 60 2.53 14.28 -4.53
N SER A 61 3.52 14.73 -3.75
CA SER A 61 3.80 14.18 -2.42
C SER A 61 2.79 14.56 -1.35
N ALA A 62 1.95 15.57 -1.59
CA ALA A 62 1.11 16.21 -0.59
C ALA A 62 1.94 16.55 0.68
N GLU A 63 1.48 16.13 1.85
CA GLU A 63 2.18 16.23 3.15
C GLU A 63 3.42 15.33 3.29
N GLY A 64 3.69 14.44 2.33
CA GLY A 64 4.84 13.53 2.34
C GLY A 64 4.62 12.24 3.16
N GLY A 65 3.38 11.90 3.52
CA GLY A 65 3.03 10.71 4.31
C GLY A 65 3.48 9.38 3.71
N ASN A 66 3.79 9.34 2.40
CA ASN A 66 4.32 8.18 1.71
C ASN A 66 5.86 8.09 1.70
N ILE A 67 6.60 9.18 1.93
CA ILE A 67 8.08 9.19 1.95
C ILE A 67 8.69 9.51 3.33
N ILE A 68 7.99 10.23 4.21
CA ILE A 68 8.40 10.48 5.61
C ILE A 68 8.68 9.17 6.38
N PRO A 69 7.85 8.10 6.28
CA PRO A 69 8.12 6.85 6.98
C PRO A 69 9.48 6.23 6.60
N PHE A 70 9.88 6.34 5.33
CA PHE A 70 11.16 5.82 4.86
C PHE A 70 12.33 6.72 5.22
N ALA A 71 12.14 8.04 5.31
CA ALA A 71 13.15 8.95 5.84
C ALA A 71 13.56 8.57 7.27
N GLU A 72 12.60 8.15 8.11
CA GLU A 72 12.92 7.61 9.45
C GLU A 72 13.64 6.26 9.38
N GLN A 73 13.14 5.31 8.56
CA GLN A 73 13.70 3.95 8.49
C GLN A 73 15.09 3.88 7.85
N TYR A 74 15.40 4.80 6.93
CA TYR A 74 16.66 4.85 6.18
C TYR A 74 17.36 6.21 6.34
N PRO A 75 18.04 6.48 7.48
CA PRO A 75 18.64 7.80 7.77
C PRO A 75 19.75 8.25 6.80
N LYS A 76 20.28 7.34 5.97
CA LYS A 76 21.32 7.61 4.97
C LYS A 76 20.76 7.80 3.56
N ALA A 77 19.51 7.39 3.31
CA ALA A 77 18.80 7.66 2.07
C ALA A 77 18.28 9.10 2.08
N LYS A 78 18.00 9.65 0.89
CA LYS A 78 17.53 11.03 0.71
C LYS A 78 16.19 11.05 0.01
N PHE A 79 15.26 11.84 0.52
CA PHE A 79 13.89 11.91 0.02
C PHE A 79 13.55 13.32 -0.43
N VAL A 80 12.90 13.44 -1.58
CA VAL A 80 12.43 14.70 -2.14
C VAL A 80 10.97 14.53 -2.52
N GLY A 81 10.08 15.35 -1.98
CA GLY A 81 8.69 15.43 -2.40
C GLY A 81 8.42 16.75 -3.12
N VAL A 82 7.63 16.69 -4.19
CA VAL A 82 7.15 17.86 -4.93
C VAL A 82 5.63 17.82 -4.94
N ASP A 83 4.99 18.92 -4.56
CA ASP A 83 3.55 19.09 -4.67
C ASP A 83 3.17 20.53 -5.03
N LEU A 84 2.00 20.68 -5.64
CA LEU A 84 1.47 21.97 -6.05
C LEU A 84 0.77 22.69 -4.88
N SER A 85 0.28 21.98 -3.86
CA SER A 85 -0.40 22.61 -2.72
C SER A 85 0.59 23.16 -1.70
N GLU A 86 0.60 24.49 -1.51
CA GLU A 86 1.39 25.14 -0.47
C GLU A 86 0.99 24.67 0.93
N ILE A 87 -0.31 24.47 1.18
CA ILE A 87 -0.83 24.06 2.49
C ILE A 87 -0.32 22.68 2.88
N GLN A 88 -0.38 21.71 1.94
CA GLN A 88 0.12 20.35 2.15
C GLN A 88 1.63 20.35 2.41
N ILE A 89 2.41 21.06 1.60
CA ILE A 89 3.87 21.16 1.77
C ILE A 89 4.22 21.81 3.11
N ALA A 90 3.52 22.87 3.51
CA ALA A 90 3.74 23.53 4.79
C ALA A 90 3.39 22.61 5.98
N SER A 91 2.33 21.81 5.86
CA SER A 91 1.95 20.80 6.84
C SER A 91 3.01 19.69 6.95
N GLY A 92 3.45 19.13 5.81
CA GLY A 92 4.53 18.14 5.72
C GLY A 92 5.85 18.62 6.33
N LYS A 93 6.23 19.87 6.08
CA LYS A 93 7.43 20.48 6.69
C LYS A 93 7.36 20.52 8.22
N LYS A 94 6.17 20.73 8.81
CA LYS A 94 5.99 20.66 10.27
C LYS A 94 6.15 19.24 10.78
N HIS A 95 5.66 18.24 10.05
CA HIS A 95 5.87 16.83 10.41
C HIS A 95 7.37 16.48 10.43
N ILE A 96 8.11 16.90 9.39
CA ILE A 96 9.56 16.71 9.27
C ILE A 96 10.32 17.37 10.43
N GLU A 97 9.97 18.61 10.78
CA GLU A 97 10.57 19.34 11.90
C GLU A 97 10.32 18.65 13.25
N ASN A 98 9.07 18.23 13.52
CA ASN A 98 8.70 17.56 14.75
C ASN A 98 9.39 16.19 14.91
N LEU A 99 9.53 15.45 13.82
CA LEU A 99 10.25 14.17 13.78
C LEU A 99 11.78 14.33 13.79
N LYS A 100 12.28 15.55 13.56
CA LYS A 100 13.70 15.90 13.47
C LYS A 100 14.44 15.10 12.40
N LEU A 101 13.82 15.01 11.22
CA LEU A 101 14.41 14.36 10.05
C LEU A 101 15.25 15.38 9.26
N ASP A 102 16.46 15.00 8.87
CA ASP A 102 17.43 15.84 8.15
C ASP A 102 17.69 15.36 6.71
N ASN A 103 17.07 14.24 6.32
CA ASN A 103 17.29 13.53 5.07
C ASN A 103 16.08 13.59 4.12
N ILE A 104 15.14 14.50 4.36
CA ILE A 104 13.93 14.71 3.54
C ILE A 104 13.67 16.20 3.30
N GLU A 105 13.28 16.52 2.07
CA GLU A 105 12.91 17.87 1.65
C GLU A 105 11.56 17.84 0.89
N LEU A 106 10.69 18.81 1.17
CA LEU A 106 9.43 19.01 0.45
C LEU A 106 9.43 20.37 -0.25
N HIS A 107 9.11 20.37 -1.55
CA HIS A 107 9.13 21.55 -2.41
C HIS A 107 7.72 21.87 -2.92
N HIS A 108 7.29 23.11 -2.68
CA HIS A 108 6.07 23.64 -3.27
C HIS A 108 6.43 24.16 -4.66
N MET A 109 6.08 23.40 -5.69
CA MET A 109 6.35 23.72 -7.10
C MET A 109 5.56 22.80 -8.03
N SER A 110 5.46 23.17 -9.31
CA SER A 110 4.87 22.30 -10.32
C SER A 110 5.87 21.23 -10.76
N ILE A 111 5.37 20.06 -11.15
CA ILE A 111 6.17 19.00 -11.81
C ILE A 111 6.82 19.54 -13.10
N THR A 112 6.19 20.52 -13.76
CA THR A 112 6.73 21.20 -14.95
C THR A 112 8.05 21.92 -14.71
N ASP A 113 8.33 22.28 -13.47
CA ASP A 113 9.50 23.06 -13.09
C ASP A 113 10.71 22.16 -12.75
N ILE A 114 10.53 20.83 -12.76
CA ILE A 114 11.61 19.88 -12.54
C ILE A 114 12.47 19.78 -13.81
N ASP A 115 13.77 19.91 -13.64
CA ASP A 115 14.76 19.78 -14.72
C ASP A 115 15.94 18.89 -14.29
N LYS A 116 17.01 18.85 -15.11
CA LYS A 116 18.20 18.04 -14.82
C LYS A 116 18.98 18.51 -13.60
N GLU A 117 18.82 19.74 -13.15
CA GLU A 117 19.53 20.28 -11.98
C GLU A 117 19.01 19.69 -10.67
N PHE A 118 17.79 19.12 -10.66
CA PHE A 118 17.26 18.32 -9.54
C PHE A 118 18.10 17.06 -9.25
N GLY A 119 18.92 16.64 -10.22
CA GLY A 119 19.75 15.46 -10.16
C GLY A 119 18.98 14.17 -10.45
N GLU A 120 19.67 13.05 -10.27
CA GLU A 120 19.11 11.72 -10.50
C GLU A 120 18.57 11.10 -9.20
N PHE A 121 17.57 10.22 -9.36
CA PHE A 121 16.87 9.51 -8.31
C PHE A 121 16.83 8.02 -8.64
N ASP A 122 17.02 7.20 -7.62
CA ASP A 122 17.01 5.75 -7.72
C ASP A 122 15.59 5.19 -7.79
N TYR A 123 14.65 5.88 -7.15
CA TYR A 123 13.24 5.53 -7.17
C TYR A 123 12.42 6.81 -7.38
N ILE A 124 11.57 6.81 -8.40
CA ILE A 124 10.63 7.91 -8.66
C ILE A 124 9.22 7.38 -8.46
N ILE A 125 8.42 8.04 -7.63
CA ILE A 125 7.06 7.64 -7.27
C ILE A 125 6.09 8.70 -7.78
N CYS A 126 5.10 8.28 -8.55
CA CYS A 126 3.99 9.11 -9.01
C CYS A 126 2.68 8.35 -8.75
N HIS A 127 2.12 8.55 -7.57
CA HIS A 127 0.94 7.82 -7.11
C HIS A 127 -0.32 8.67 -7.22
N GLY A 128 -1.26 8.28 -8.08
CA GLY A 128 -2.57 8.94 -8.13
C GLY A 128 -2.52 10.35 -8.71
N VAL A 129 -1.57 10.65 -9.59
CA VAL A 129 -1.40 11.99 -10.21
C VAL A 129 -1.65 11.95 -11.72
N LEU A 130 -1.05 11.00 -12.45
CA LEU A 130 -1.01 11.00 -13.92
C LEU A 130 -2.39 11.12 -14.59
N SER A 131 -3.42 10.50 -14.01
CA SER A 131 -4.78 10.55 -14.55
C SER A 131 -5.47 11.90 -14.34
N TRP A 132 -5.03 12.70 -13.37
CA TRP A 132 -5.75 13.91 -12.92
C TRP A 132 -5.11 15.20 -13.43
N VAL A 133 -3.96 15.10 -14.11
CA VAL A 133 -3.24 16.26 -14.63
C VAL A 133 -3.48 16.45 -16.14
N PRO A 134 -3.33 17.68 -16.65
CA PRO A 134 -3.35 17.95 -18.09
C PRO A 134 -2.24 17.20 -18.85
N ASP A 135 -2.41 17.05 -20.17
CA ASP A 135 -1.48 16.30 -21.02
C ASP A 135 -0.03 16.81 -20.93
N PHE A 136 0.19 18.14 -20.87
CA PHE A 136 1.55 18.69 -20.77
C PHE A 136 2.26 18.32 -19.45
N VAL A 137 1.52 18.18 -18.35
CA VAL A 137 2.07 17.72 -17.07
C VAL A 137 2.30 16.21 -17.12
N ALA A 138 1.39 15.45 -17.73
CA ALA A 138 1.54 14.00 -17.93
C ALA A 138 2.78 13.66 -18.77
N ASP A 139 3.03 14.41 -19.84
CA ASP A 139 4.23 14.30 -20.66
C ASP A 139 5.48 14.62 -19.82
N LYS A 140 5.43 15.67 -19.01
CA LYS A 140 6.54 16.03 -18.12
C LYS A 140 6.83 14.95 -17.08
N ILE A 141 5.81 14.29 -16.51
CA ILE A 141 6.02 13.18 -15.56
C ILE A 141 6.90 12.10 -16.19
N LEU A 142 6.65 11.73 -17.44
CA LEU A 142 7.44 10.72 -18.14
C LEU A 142 8.82 11.24 -18.56
N GLU A 143 8.93 12.52 -18.91
CA GLU A 143 10.22 13.19 -19.14
C GLU A 143 11.11 13.10 -17.89
N VAL A 144 10.59 13.48 -16.71
CA VAL A 144 11.28 13.38 -15.42
C VAL A 144 11.65 11.93 -15.11
N CYS A 145 10.76 10.98 -15.36
CA CYS A 145 11.05 9.55 -15.18
C CYS A 145 12.17 9.02 -16.08
N ASN A 146 12.51 9.73 -17.16
CA ASN A 146 13.65 9.40 -18.00
C ASN A 146 14.88 10.27 -17.69
N GLU A 147 14.75 11.58 -17.51
CA GLU A 147 15.89 12.48 -17.34
C GLU A 147 16.46 12.49 -15.93
N ASN A 148 15.63 12.24 -14.91
CA ASN A 148 16.00 12.27 -13.51
C ASN A 148 16.05 10.87 -12.87
N LEU A 149 15.87 9.79 -13.64
CA LEU A 149 15.97 8.43 -13.11
C LEU A 149 17.40 7.89 -13.30
N SER A 150 18.00 7.36 -12.24
CA SER A 150 19.34 6.74 -12.31
C SER A 150 19.34 5.52 -13.23
N GLU A 151 20.53 5.10 -13.69
CA GLU A 151 20.68 4.05 -14.71
C GLU A 151 19.93 2.74 -14.40
N ASN A 152 19.94 2.30 -13.13
CA ASN A 152 19.22 1.11 -12.66
C ASN A 152 17.99 1.47 -11.79
N GLY A 153 17.57 2.73 -11.83
CA GLY A 153 16.43 3.21 -11.07
C GLY A 153 15.10 2.66 -11.58
N ILE A 154 14.07 2.78 -10.74
CA ILE A 154 12.72 2.32 -11.04
C ILE A 154 11.71 3.45 -10.81
N ALA A 155 10.89 3.72 -11.81
CA ALA A 155 9.77 4.65 -11.69
C ALA A 155 8.46 3.87 -11.44
N TYR A 156 7.72 4.26 -10.41
CA TYR A 156 6.37 3.80 -10.11
C TYR A 156 5.38 4.86 -10.59
N ILE A 157 4.41 4.48 -11.42
CA ILE A 157 3.35 5.37 -11.89
C ILE A 157 2.01 4.66 -11.81
N SER A 158 1.05 5.25 -11.07
CA SER A 158 -0.31 4.73 -11.01
C SER A 158 -1.34 5.62 -11.71
N TYR A 159 -2.32 4.98 -12.35
CA TYR A 159 -3.29 5.64 -13.21
C TYR A 159 -4.53 4.78 -13.45
N ASN A 160 -5.64 5.45 -13.77
CA ASN A 160 -6.92 4.85 -14.09
C ASN A 160 -6.91 4.26 -15.50
N THR A 161 -7.50 3.07 -15.66
CA THR A 161 -7.45 2.31 -16.92
C THR A 161 -8.81 1.95 -17.49
N LEU A 162 -8.86 1.88 -18.82
CA LEU A 162 -9.97 1.30 -19.55
C LEU A 162 -9.77 -0.22 -19.76
N PRO A 163 -10.85 -1.01 -19.84
CA PRO A 163 -12.26 -0.59 -19.83
C PRO A 163 -12.87 -0.41 -18.43
N GLY A 164 -12.18 -0.80 -17.35
CA GLY A 164 -12.75 -0.87 -16.00
C GLY A 164 -13.30 0.46 -15.47
N TRP A 165 -12.69 1.58 -15.85
CA TRP A 165 -13.12 2.89 -15.40
C TRP A 165 -14.41 3.41 -16.08
N ASN A 166 -14.92 2.76 -17.14
CA ASN A 166 -16.14 3.21 -17.83
C ASN A 166 -17.36 3.30 -16.89
N MET A 167 -17.49 2.37 -15.94
CA MET A 167 -18.62 2.37 -14.99
C MET A 167 -18.51 3.53 -13.99
N ILE A 168 -17.31 3.76 -13.47
CA ILE A 168 -17.04 4.87 -12.53
C ILE A 168 -17.23 6.21 -13.24
N ARG A 169 -16.74 6.35 -14.48
CA ARG A 169 -16.99 7.52 -15.34
C ARG A 169 -18.49 7.76 -15.52
N THR A 170 -19.30 6.72 -15.71
CA THR A 170 -20.75 6.88 -15.86
C THR A 170 -21.39 7.50 -14.61
N ILE A 171 -21.06 7.01 -13.40
CA ILE A 171 -21.56 7.59 -12.16
C ILE A 171 -21.05 9.04 -11.99
N ARG A 172 -19.77 9.27 -12.34
CA ARG A 172 -19.14 10.59 -12.33
C ARG A 172 -19.86 11.59 -13.22
N ASP A 173 -20.16 11.21 -14.45
CA ASP A 173 -20.89 12.04 -15.43
C ASP A 173 -22.31 12.35 -14.94
N MET A 174 -22.98 11.39 -14.29
CA MET A 174 -24.28 11.62 -13.65
C MET A 174 -24.20 12.67 -12.53
N MET A 175 -23.17 12.59 -11.67
CA MET A 175 -22.96 13.59 -10.62
C MET A 175 -22.65 14.97 -11.20
N LEU A 176 -21.69 15.08 -12.12
CA LEU A 176 -21.32 16.35 -12.77
C LEU A 176 -22.51 16.98 -13.49
N TYR A 177 -23.33 16.18 -14.17
CA TYR A 177 -24.55 16.64 -14.80
C TYR A 177 -25.55 17.19 -13.77
N HIS A 178 -25.76 16.48 -12.67
CA HIS A 178 -26.67 16.88 -11.59
C HIS A 178 -26.26 18.20 -10.93
N VAL A 179 -24.95 18.38 -10.67
CA VAL A 179 -24.44 19.54 -9.92
C VAL A 179 -24.06 20.74 -10.80
N LYS A 180 -24.19 20.63 -12.13
CA LYS A 180 -23.72 21.62 -13.12
C LYS A 180 -24.14 23.06 -12.83
N ASN A 181 -25.34 23.28 -12.31
CA ASN A 181 -25.89 24.62 -12.05
C ASN A 181 -25.74 25.10 -10.60
N ILE A 182 -25.10 24.30 -9.74
CA ILE A 182 -24.84 24.64 -8.35
C ILE A 182 -23.53 25.41 -8.27
N LYS A 183 -23.52 26.53 -7.53
CA LYS A 183 -22.37 27.45 -7.49
C LYS A 183 -21.46 27.20 -6.28
N THR A 184 -22.04 26.84 -5.16
CA THR A 184 -21.39 26.61 -3.86
C THR A 184 -20.79 25.20 -3.82
N PRO A 185 -19.47 25.06 -3.54
CA PRO A 185 -18.81 23.75 -3.45
C PRO A 185 -19.49 22.80 -2.44
N GLU A 186 -19.94 23.32 -1.31
CA GLU A 186 -20.58 22.55 -0.25
C GLU A 186 -21.91 21.95 -0.73
N ASP A 187 -22.73 22.75 -1.42
CA ASP A 187 -23.99 22.27 -1.99
C ASP A 187 -23.75 21.29 -3.14
N LYS A 188 -22.68 21.46 -3.94
CA LYS A 188 -22.29 20.51 -4.99
C LYS A 188 -22.01 19.14 -4.37
N LEU A 189 -21.22 19.09 -3.31
CA LEU A 189 -20.88 17.85 -2.61
C LEU A 189 -22.13 17.16 -2.05
N VAL A 190 -22.98 17.91 -1.34
CA VAL A 190 -24.25 17.37 -0.79
C VAL A 190 -25.12 16.79 -1.90
N GLN A 191 -25.23 17.47 -3.04
CA GLN A 191 -26.03 17.01 -4.17
C GLN A 191 -25.40 15.86 -4.94
N ALA A 192 -24.06 15.81 -5.02
CA ALA A 192 -23.35 14.66 -5.59
C ALA A 192 -23.59 13.39 -4.75
N ARG A 193 -23.53 13.49 -3.41
CA ARG A 193 -23.91 12.38 -2.51
C ARG A 193 -25.36 11.97 -2.66
N ALA A 194 -26.27 12.93 -2.77
CA ALA A 194 -27.68 12.64 -3.01
C ALA A 194 -27.87 11.87 -4.32
N MET A 195 -27.12 12.21 -5.37
CA MET A 195 -27.14 11.49 -6.65
C MET A 195 -26.61 10.05 -6.53
N ILE A 196 -25.52 9.80 -5.80
CA ILE A 196 -25.02 8.44 -5.54
C ILE A 196 -26.09 7.59 -4.85
N ASN A 197 -26.70 8.14 -3.79
CA ASN A 197 -27.76 7.44 -3.06
C ASN A 197 -29.00 7.21 -3.93
N PHE A 198 -29.38 8.17 -4.77
CA PHE A 198 -30.46 8.03 -5.72
C PHE A 198 -30.21 6.89 -6.72
N VAL A 199 -28.98 6.78 -7.25
CA VAL A 199 -28.58 5.66 -8.13
C VAL A 199 -28.74 4.34 -7.39
N LYS A 200 -28.19 4.24 -6.18
CA LYS A 200 -28.31 3.02 -5.37
C LYS A 200 -29.76 2.63 -5.14
N ASP A 201 -30.57 3.57 -4.67
CA ASP A 201 -31.97 3.31 -4.33
C ASP A 201 -32.79 2.92 -5.56
N SER A 202 -32.52 3.54 -6.72
CA SER A 202 -33.20 3.23 -7.98
C SER A 202 -32.89 1.84 -8.53
N LEU A 203 -31.78 1.23 -8.11
CA LEU A 203 -31.33 -0.07 -8.60
C LEU A 203 -31.66 -1.23 -7.65
N LYS A 204 -32.17 -0.97 -6.44
CA LYS A 204 -32.43 -1.98 -5.40
C LYS A 204 -33.29 -3.15 -5.86
N ASP A 205 -34.31 -2.89 -6.68
CA ASP A 205 -35.25 -3.92 -7.15
C ASP A 205 -34.87 -4.50 -8.53
N SER A 206 -33.74 -4.08 -9.11
CA SER A 206 -33.30 -4.49 -10.44
C SER A 206 -32.17 -5.51 -10.38
N ASN A 207 -32.41 -6.71 -10.93
CA ASN A 207 -31.44 -7.81 -10.95
C ASN A 207 -30.76 -8.02 -12.31
N THR A 208 -30.73 -6.99 -13.17
CA THR A 208 -29.96 -7.08 -14.41
C THR A 208 -28.45 -7.08 -14.10
N PRO A 209 -27.60 -7.77 -14.89
CA PRO A 209 -26.15 -7.74 -14.63
C PRO A 209 -25.56 -6.33 -14.55
N HIS A 210 -26.05 -5.40 -15.39
CA HIS A 210 -25.64 -4.00 -15.37
C HIS A 210 -26.04 -3.28 -14.08
N SER A 211 -27.28 -3.46 -13.60
CA SER A 211 -27.75 -2.81 -12.36
C SER A 211 -27.00 -3.29 -11.14
N VAL A 212 -26.63 -4.58 -11.08
CA VAL A 212 -25.83 -5.14 -9.99
C VAL A 212 -24.44 -4.49 -9.95
N VAL A 213 -23.74 -4.42 -11.08
CA VAL A 213 -22.41 -3.79 -11.14
C VAL A 213 -22.49 -2.29 -10.79
N LEU A 214 -23.44 -1.56 -11.38
CA LEU A 214 -23.58 -0.13 -11.14
C LEU A 214 -23.96 0.18 -9.67
N ALA A 215 -24.80 -0.65 -9.04
CA ALA A 215 -25.16 -0.51 -7.63
C ALA A 215 -23.96 -0.79 -6.71
N GLN A 216 -23.15 -1.80 -7.02
CA GLN A 216 -21.91 -2.10 -6.29
C GLN A 216 -20.92 -0.92 -6.37
N GLU A 217 -20.70 -0.35 -7.55
CA GLU A 217 -19.84 0.82 -7.71
C GLU A 217 -20.40 2.04 -6.96
N ALA A 218 -21.72 2.29 -7.02
CA ALA A 218 -22.34 3.36 -6.25
C ALA A 218 -22.21 3.15 -4.74
N ASP A 219 -22.31 1.91 -4.25
CA ASP A 219 -22.10 1.57 -2.83
C ASP A 219 -20.65 1.80 -2.39
N LEU A 220 -19.67 1.49 -3.24
CA LEU A 220 -18.26 1.80 -2.96
C LEU A 220 -18.06 3.31 -2.86
N LEU A 221 -18.54 4.08 -3.85
CA LEU A 221 -18.45 5.54 -3.86
C LEU A 221 -19.14 6.19 -2.65
N ALA A 222 -20.29 5.66 -2.22
CA ALA A 222 -21.01 6.17 -1.06
C ALA A 222 -20.22 6.07 0.25
N ARG A 223 -19.30 5.09 0.37
CA ARG A 223 -18.48 4.86 1.57
C ARG A 223 -17.23 5.74 1.64
N HIS A 224 -16.84 6.38 0.54
CA HIS A 224 -15.69 7.26 0.52
C HIS A 224 -15.97 8.61 1.22
N SER A 225 -14.90 9.22 1.72
CA SER A 225 -14.94 10.53 2.39
C SER A 225 -15.36 11.64 1.42
N ASP A 226 -15.80 12.77 1.98
CA ASP A 226 -16.16 13.97 1.21
C ASP A 226 -15.01 14.45 0.33
N HIS A 227 -13.79 14.46 0.90
CA HIS A 227 -12.57 14.84 0.21
C HIS A 227 -12.32 13.96 -1.02
N TYR A 228 -12.40 12.63 -0.87
CA TYR A 228 -12.23 11.71 -2.00
C TYR A 228 -13.27 11.94 -3.11
N LEU A 229 -14.54 12.21 -2.76
CA LEU A 229 -15.58 12.49 -3.75
C LEU A 229 -15.33 13.77 -4.55
N VAL A 230 -14.90 14.85 -3.90
CA VAL A 230 -14.59 16.12 -4.58
C VAL A 230 -13.45 15.89 -5.57
N HIS A 231 -12.40 15.25 -5.10
CA HIS A 231 -11.14 15.15 -5.79
C HIS A 231 -11.08 14.08 -6.89
N GLU A 232 -11.66 12.91 -6.68
CA GLU A 232 -11.71 11.90 -7.73
C GLU A 232 -12.93 12.09 -8.64
N HIS A 233 -14.05 12.59 -8.11
CA HIS A 233 -15.31 12.53 -8.86
C HIS A 233 -15.86 13.87 -9.31
N LEU A 234 -15.36 15.00 -8.80
CA LEU A 234 -15.76 16.32 -9.25
C LEU A 234 -14.65 17.13 -9.92
N GLU A 235 -13.39 16.68 -9.87
CA GLU A 235 -12.27 17.30 -10.60
C GLU A 235 -12.50 17.34 -12.10
N ASP A 236 -11.98 18.34 -12.82
CA ASP A 236 -12.31 18.50 -14.25
C ASP A 236 -11.59 17.46 -15.14
N ASN A 237 -10.36 17.08 -14.78
CA ASN A 237 -9.53 16.18 -15.57
C ASN A 237 -9.56 14.76 -15.02
N ASN A 238 -9.81 13.77 -15.88
CA ASN A 238 -9.55 12.36 -15.58
C ASN A 238 -9.22 11.64 -16.88
N LYS A 239 -7.94 11.59 -17.26
CA LYS A 239 -7.46 10.82 -18.41
C LYS A 239 -7.40 9.34 -18.06
N GLN A 240 -8.12 8.56 -18.85
CA GLN A 240 -8.28 7.12 -18.71
C GLN A 240 -7.49 6.47 -19.83
N TYR A 241 -6.46 5.72 -19.45
CA TYR A 241 -5.55 5.13 -20.42
C TYR A 241 -5.98 3.71 -20.75
N TYR A 242 -5.87 3.28 -22.00
CA TYR A 242 -5.53 1.88 -22.23
C TYR A 242 -4.04 1.66 -21.89
N PHE A 243 -3.71 0.48 -21.39
CA PHE A 243 -2.33 0.15 -21.00
C PHE A 243 -1.35 0.27 -22.19
N ASN A 244 -1.75 -0.17 -23.38
CA ASN A 244 -0.91 -0.04 -24.57
C ASN A 244 -0.65 1.42 -24.96
N GLU A 245 -1.64 2.31 -24.78
CA GLU A 245 -1.49 3.74 -25.06
C GLU A 245 -0.52 4.38 -24.05
N PHE A 246 -0.67 4.07 -22.76
CA PHE A 246 0.30 4.50 -21.74
C PHE A 246 1.72 4.01 -22.08
N MET A 247 1.87 2.75 -22.46
CA MET A 247 3.17 2.19 -22.79
C MET A 247 3.78 2.75 -24.07
N GLU A 248 2.96 3.19 -25.04
CA GLU A 248 3.44 3.91 -26.22
C GLU A 248 4.08 5.26 -25.82
N ILE A 249 3.41 6.02 -24.95
CA ILE A 249 3.94 7.31 -24.45
C ILE A 249 5.22 7.07 -23.62
N ALA A 250 5.24 6.05 -22.76
CA ALA A 250 6.43 5.68 -21.98
C ALA A 250 7.60 5.28 -22.89
N SER A 251 7.34 4.49 -23.93
CA SER A 251 8.37 4.06 -24.89
C SER A 251 8.95 5.23 -25.69
N ASN A 252 8.12 6.21 -26.07
CA ASN A 252 8.58 7.45 -26.71
C ASN A 252 9.52 8.27 -25.81
N ASN A 253 9.38 8.12 -24.48
CA ASN A 253 10.28 8.68 -23.47
C ASN A 253 11.43 7.74 -23.08
N LYS A 254 11.74 6.73 -23.91
CA LYS A 254 12.84 5.76 -23.70
C LYS A 254 12.72 4.92 -22.42
N LEU A 255 11.50 4.78 -21.90
CA LEU A 255 11.18 3.90 -20.78
C LEU A 255 10.63 2.57 -21.32
N GLN A 256 10.83 1.50 -20.55
CA GLN A 256 10.23 0.20 -20.81
C GLN A 256 9.43 -0.29 -19.60
N TYR A 257 8.44 -1.15 -19.86
CA TYR A 257 7.65 -1.78 -18.81
C TYR A 257 8.49 -2.76 -18.00
N LEU A 258 8.64 -2.52 -16.70
CA LEU A 258 9.22 -3.48 -15.76
C LEU A 258 8.17 -4.47 -15.30
N ALA A 259 7.11 -4.04 -14.62
CA ALA A 259 6.08 -4.93 -14.08
C ALA A 259 4.87 -4.09 -13.62
N ASP A 260 3.79 -4.73 -13.22
CA ASP A 260 2.84 -4.08 -12.31
C ASP A 260 3.33 -4.29 -10.87
N SER A 261 3.09 -3.33 -9.98
CA SER A 261 3.45 -3.48 -8.57
C SER A 261 2.71 -4.65 -7.91
N SER A 262 1.59 -5.12 -8.48
CA SER A 262 0.90 -6.32 -8.01
C SER A 262 1.14 -7.50 -8.95
N LEU A 263 2.02 -8.44 -8.54
CA LEU A 263 2.39 -9.62 -9.32
C LEU A 263 1.21 -10.49 -9.74
N SER A 264 0.20 -10.63 -8.87
CA SER A 264 -0.96 -11.47 -9.13
C SER A 264 -1.79 -10.98 -10.32
N THR A 265 -1.70 -9.69 -10.66
CA THR A 265 -2.39 -9.12 -11.82
C THR A 265 -1.73 -9.50 -13.15
N MET A 266 -0.44 -9.87 -13.11
CA MET A 266 0.33 -10.33 -14.27
C MET A 266 0.18 -11.85 -14.47
N TYR A 267 -0.37 -12.57 -13.49
CA TYR A 267 -0.47 -14.02 -13.53
C TYR A 267 -1.63 -14.49 -14.42
N VAL A 268 -1.29 -15.10 -15.56
CA VAL A 268 -2.26 -15.65 -16.52
C VAL A 268 -2.79 -17.03 -16.15
N GLY A 269 -2.16 -17.74 -15.20
CA GLY A 269 -2.48 -19.14 -14.89
C GLY A 269 -3.81 -19.36 -14.15
N ASN A 270 -4.56 -18.31 -13.82
CA ASN A 270 -5.95 -18.41 -13.37
C ASN A 270 -6.94 -18.54 -14.54
N MET A 271 -6.47 -18.35 -15.78
CA MET A 271 -7.26 -18.59 -16.99
C MET A 271 -7.25 -20.06 -17.36
N SER A 272 -8.18 -20.46 -18.25
CA SER A 272 -8.13 -21.80 -18.80
C SER A 272 -6.80 -22.04 -19.53
N GLU A 273 -6.30 -23.28 -19.48
CA GLU A 273 -5.03 -23.67 -20.08
C GLU A 273 -4.95 -23.28 -21.57
N ALA A 274 -6.07 -23.39 -22.29
CA ALA A 274 -6.17 -22.99 -23.69
C ALA A 274 -6.00 -21.48 -23.94
N VAL A 275 -6.38 -20.62 -22.98
CA VAL A 275 -6.16 -19.17 -23.08
C VAL A 275 -4.73 -18.82 -22.71
N ALA A 276 -4.17 -19.43 -21.65
CA ALA A 276 -2.78 -19.26 -21.27
C ALA A 276 -1.83 -19.61 -22.43
N GLN A 277 -2.02 -20.77 -23.06
CA GLN A 277 -1.22 -21.20 -24.22
C GLN A 277 -1.32 -20.22 -25.42
N LYS A 278 -2.46 -19.58 -25.63
CA LYS A 278 -2.62 -18.57 -26.69
C LYS A 278 -1.89 -17.28 -26.35
N LEU A 279 -1.95 -16.83 -25.09
CA LEU A 279 -1.26 -15.63 -24.63
C LEU A 279 0.27 -15.83 -24.65
N ASP A 280 0.76 -17.02 -24.30
CA ASP A 280 2.18 -17.37 -24.39
C ASP A 280 2.71 -17.25 -25.83
N GLY A 281 1.85 -17.51 -26.84
CA GLY A 281 2.20 -17.38 -28.25
C GLY A 281 2.27 -15.94 -28.78
N VAL A 282 1.82 -14.93 -28.02
CA VAL A 282 1.72 -13.54 -28.49
C VAL A 282 3.09 -12.84 -28.56
N ASN A 283 4.10 -13.30 -27.82
CA ASN A 283 5.48 -12.76 -27.80
C ASN A 283 5.58 -11.22 -27.67
N ASP A 284 4.57 -10.58 -27.09
CA ASP A 284 4.47 -9.13 -26.87
C ASP A 284 3.78 -8.93 -25.51
N LEU A 285 4.57 -8.62 -24.49
CA LEU A 285 4.10 -8.52 -23.11
C LEU A 285 3.04 -7.42 -22.95
N VAL A 286 3.23 -6.26 -23.60
CA VAL A 286 2.30 -5.14 -23.51
C VAL A 286 0.95 -5.53 -24.07
N ARG A 287 0.93 -6.26 -25.17
CA ARG A 287 -0.29 -6.78 -25.77
C ARG A 287 -0.97 -7.85 -24.92
N SER A 288 -0.21 -8.79 -24.36
CA SER A 288 -0.76 -9.80 -23.45
C SER A 288 -1.40 -9.16 -22.21
N GLU A 289 -0.72 -8.22 -21.58
CA GLU A 289 -1.25 -7.41 -20.47
C GLU A 289 -2.50 -6.61 -20.87
N GLN A 290 -2.52 -6.02 -22.07
CA GLN A 290 -3.69 -5.30 -22.56
C GLN A 290 -4.90 -6.23 -22.79
N TYR A 291 -4.68 -7.47 -23.24
CA TYR A 291 -5.76 -8.47 -23.32
C TYR A 291 -6.28 -8.84 -21.93
N MET A 292 -5.39 -8.99 -20.95
CA MET A 292 -5.79 -9.21 -19.56
C MET A 292 -6.63 -8.06 -19.02
N ASP A 293 -6.33 -6.81 -19.38
CA ASP A 293 -7.13 -5.66 -18.98
C ASP A 293 -8.54 -5.69 -19.56
N PHE A 294 -8.68 -6.07 -20.84
CA PHE A 294 -9.98 -6.22 -21.46
C PHE A 294 -10.81 -7.32 -20.81
N ILE A 295 -10.20 -8.47 -20.51
CA ILE A 295 -10.91 -9.65 -19.98
C ILE A 295 -11.28 -9.46 -18.51
N ASN A 296 -10.38 -8.90 -17.71
CA ASN A 296 -10.57 -8.71 -16.27
C ASN A 296 -11.23 -7.38 -15.90
N ASN A 297 -11.61 -6.57 -16.91
CA ASN A 297 -12.19 -5.24 -16.72
C ASN A 297 -11.32 -4.36 -15.79
N ARG A 298 -10.01 -4.32 -16.06
CA ARG A 298 -9.04 -3.65 -15.19
C ARG A 298 -9.32 -2.14 -15.13
N ARG A 299 -9.46 -1.62 -13.91
CA ARG A 299 -9.82 -0.21 -13.64
C ARG A 299 -8.64 0.68 -13.23
N PHE A 300 -7.55 0.08 -12.76
CA PHE A 300 -6.39 0.78 -12.23
C PHE A 300 -5.12 -0.03 -12.46
N ARG A 301 -4.02 0.65 -12.75
CA ARG A 301 -2.68 0.08 -12.84
C ARG A 301 -1.71 0.84 -11.96
N SER A 302 -0.72 0.11 -11.47
CA SER A 302 0.44 0.62 -10.76
C SER A 302 1.67 0.11 -11.48
N SER A 303 2.05 0.79 -12.55
CA SER A 303 3.10 0.33 -13.45
C SER A 303 4.47 0.73 -12.95
N LEU A 304 5.39 -0.23 -13.00
CA LEU A 304 6.82 -0.02 -12.79
C LEU A 304 7.49 0.13 -14.15
N LEU A 305 8.28 1.18 -14.30
CA LEU A 305 9.07 1.48 -15.50
C LEU A 305 10.56 1.54 -15.14
N CYS A 306 11.40 1.26 -16.13
CA CYS A 306 12.85 1.49 -16.05
C CYS A 306 13.37 1.96 -17.41
N HIS A 307 14.63 2.36 -17.47
CA HIS A 307 15.29 2.72 -18.73
C HIS A 307 15.22 1.59 -19.75
N SER A 308 14.93 1.92 -21.01
CA SER A 308 14.87 0.96 -22.14
C SER A 308 16.17 0.20 -22.42
N SER A 309 17.30 0.69 -21.90
CA SER A 309 18.61 0.03 -21.99
C SER A 309 18.79 -1.14 -21.02
N VAL A 310 18.01 -1.17 -19.93
CA VAL A 310 18.10 -2.19 -18.88
C VAL A 310 17.70 -3.56 -19.45
N GLN A 311 18.50 -4.59 -19.16
CA GLN A 311 18.17 -5.95 -19.57
C GLN A 311 17.30 -6.63 -18.50
N LEU A 312 16.09 -7.05 -18.89
CA LEU A 312 15.14 -7.71 -18.00
C LEU A 312 15.07 -9.22 -18.28
N SER A 313 14.92 -10.01 -17.22
CA SER A 313 14.65 -11.45 -17.30
C SER A 313 13.19 -11.74 -16.95
N ARG A 314 12.43 -12.25 -17.91
CA ARG A 314 11.03 -12.69 -17.71
C ARG A 314 10.90 -14.15 -17.31
N HIS A 315 11.99 -14.90 -17.36
CA HIS A 315 12.01 -16.31 -16.99
C HIS A 315 12.25 -16.44 -15.47
N LEU A 316 11.15 -16.59 -14.73
CA LEU A 316 11.19 -16.72 -13.27
C LEU A 316 11.47 -18.18 -12.88
N THR A 317 12.72 -18.49 -12.54
CA THR A 317 13.09 -19.81 -12.01
C THR A 317 12.77 -19.90 -10.53
N ASN A 318 12.37 -21.09 -10.07
CA ASN A 318 12.12 -21.40 -8.66
C ASN A 318 13.27 -21.02 -7.72
N ASP A 319 14.54 -21.19 -8.15
CA ASP A 319 15.72 -20.81 -7.35
C ASP A 319 15.80 -19.32 -7.00
N LEU A 320 15.06 -18.45 -7.70
CA LEU A 320 15.00 -17.02 -7.36
C LEU A 320 14.50 -16.78 -5.94
N ILE A 321 13.68 -17.68 -5.38
CA ILE A 321 13.13 -17.49 -4.04
C ILE A 321 14.23 -17.35 -2.97
N LYS A 322 15.39 -17.96 -3.20
CA LYS A 322 16.55 -17.88 -2.30
C LYS A 322 17.09 -16.46 -2.12
N LYS A 323 16.78 -15.55 -3.05
CA LYS A 323 17.22 -14.15 -3.01
C LYS A 323 16.34 -13.26 -2.13
N PHE A 324 15.20 -13.75 -1.66
CA PHE A 324 14.19 -12.92 -1.01
C PHE A 324 13.91 -13.39 0.41
N ALA A 325 13.62 -12.43 1.27
CA ALA A 325 12.83 -12.67 2.47
C ALA A 325 11.35 -12.84 2.10
N MET A 326 10.61 -13.57 2.91
CA MET A 326 9.22 -13.95 2.63
C MET A 326 8.30 -13.75 3.84
N THR A 327 7.06 -13.35 3.58
CA THR A 327 5.95 -13.49 4.54
C THR A 327 4.77 -14.17 3.88
N PHE A 328 4.09 -15.02 4.64
CA PHE A 328 2.84 -15.62 4.24
C PHE A 328 1.85 -15.50 5.40
N ASN A 329 0.77 -14.74 5.22
CA ASN A 329 -0.23 -14.57 6.26
C ASN A 329 -1.15 -15.80 6.30
N LEU A 330 -0.91 -16.67 7.28
CA LEU A 330 -1.60 -17.95 7.44
C LEU A 330 -2.07 -18.12 8.88
N VAL A 331 -3.14 -18.89 9.07
CA VAL A 331 -3.59 -19.39 10.37
C VAL A 331 -3.76 -20.91 10.28
N PRO A 332 -3.06 -21.72 11.09
CA PRO A 332 -3.19 -23.16 11.03
C PRO A 332 -4.53 -23.61 11.63
N GLU A 333 -5.11 -24.70 11.11
CA GLU A 333 -6.32 -25.33 11.66
C GLU A 333 -6.14 -25.78 13.11
N LYS A 334 -4.91 -26.16 13.48
CA LYS A 334 -4.54 -26.62 14.83
C LYS A 334 -3.19 -26.04 15.25
N PRO A 335 -3.00 -25.71 16.54
CA PRO A 335 -1.69 -25.29 17.02
C PRO A 335 -0.68 -26.44 16.91
N ILE A 336 0.60 -26.10 16.75
CA ILE A 336 1.67 -27.10 16.57
C ILE A 336 1.76 -28.09 17.75
N SER A 337 1.39 -27.65 18.96
CA SER A 337 1.36 -28.46 20.18
C SER A 337 0.33 -29.58 20.18
N GLU A 338 -0.68 -29.52 19.31
CA GLU A 338 -1.78 -30.49 19.24
C GLU A 338 -1.63 -31.50 18.10
N ILE A 339 -0.54 -31.43 17.33
CA ILE A 339 -0.31 -32.29 16.17
C ILE A 339 0.99 -33.08 16.31
N ASN A 340 1.08 -34.18 15.57
CA ASN A 340 2.36 -34.80 15.23
C ASN A 340 2.82 -34.25 13.88
N ILE A 341 3.79 -33.32 13.89
CA ILE A 341 4.32 -32.66 12.68
C ILE A 341 4.89 -33.65 11.67
N GLU A 342 5.41 -34.80 12.13
CA GLU A 342 6.00 -35.85 11.29
C GLU A 342 4.95 -36.78 10.64
N SER A 343 3.66 -36.65 11.00
CA SER A 343 2.61 -37.45 10.39
C SER A 343 2.34 -37.04 8.94
N ASP A 344 1.85 -37.98 8.13
CA ASP A 344 1.42 -37.79 6.74
C ASP A 344 -0.04 -37.32 6.62
N GLY A 345 -0.72 -37.05 7.74
CA GLY A 345 -2.09 -36.51 7.74
C GLY A 345 -2.15 -35.13 7.10
N VAL A 346 -3.21 -34.85 6.34
CA VAL A 346 -3.41 -33.52 5.73
C VAL A 346 -3.76 -32.50 6.81
N LEU A 347 -3.11 -31.33 6.75
CA LEU A 347 -3.41 -30.19 7.61
C LEU A 347 -3.71 -28.96 6.77
N LYS A 348 -4.70 -28.17 7.20
CA LYS A 348 -5.09 -26.93 6.55
C LYS A 348 -4.48 -25.70 7.23
N PHE A 349 -4.11 -24.73 6.40
CA PHE A 349 -3.63 -23.42 6.79
C PHE A 349 -4.48 -22.38 6.04
N PHE A 350 -5.29 -21.63 6.77
CA PHE A 350 -6.19 -20.62 6.23
C PHE A 350 -5.42 -19.36 5.86
N ILE A 351 -5.71 -18.77 4.70
CA ILE A 351 -5.01 -17.61 4.17
C ILE A 351 -5.70 -16.34 4.67
N GLY A 352 -4.98 -15.51 5.42
CA GLY A 352 -5.57 -14.41 6.17
C GLY A 352 -6.25 -14.85 7.47
N SER A 353 -6.68 -13.89 8.29
CA SER A 353 -7.25 -14.17 9.62
C SER A 353 -8.74 -14.50 9.61
N ASP A 354 -9.48 -14.06 8.58
CA ASP A 354 -10.94 -13.97 8.64
C ASP A 354 -11.66 -14.85 7.60
N ASP A 355 -10.92 -15.49 6.69
CA ASP A 355 -11.47 -16.26 5.57
C ASP A 355 -11.23 -17.77 5.75
N GLN A 356 -12.30 -18.52 6.05
CA GLN A 356 -12.23 -19.98 6.16
C GLN A 356 -12.38 -20.70 4.80
N GLU A 357 -12.64 -19.98 3.71
CA GLU A 357 -12.84 -20.55 2.38
C GLU A 357 -11.51 -20.69 1.61
N ARG A 358 -10.51 -19.86 1.92
CA ARG A 358 -9.19 -19.89 1.27
C ARG A 358 -8.15 -20.54 2.18
N PHE A 359 -7.57 -21.65 1.72
CA PHE A 359 -6.55 -22.37 2.47
C PHE A 359 -5.51 -23.02 1.56
N VAL A 360 -4.34 -23.29 2.14
CA VAL A 360 -3.35 -24.25 1.64
C VAL A 360 -3.47 -25.50 2.49
N GLU A 361 -3.42 -26.67 1.86
CA GLU A 361 -3.36 -27.95 2.57
C GLU A 361 -2.15 -28.76 2.13
N THR A 362 -1.56 -29.50 3.05
CA THR A 362 -0.39 -30.33 2.77
C THR A 362 -0.31 -31.52 3.69
N SER A 363 0.20 -32.64 3.17
CA SER A 363 0.63 -33.81 3.93
C SER A 363 2.13 -33.83 4.21
N SER A 364 2.94 -33.01 3.52
CA SER A 364 4.41 -32.93 3.71
C SER A 364 4.74 -32.42 5.11
N PRO A 365 5.43 -33.21 5.96
CA PRO A 365 5.92 -32.74 7.25
C PRO A 365 6.76 -31.47 7.13
N GLU A 366 7.69 -31.46 6.17
CA GLU A 366 8.63 -30.36 5.94
C GLU A 366 7.89 -29.09 5.52
N PHE A 367 6.89 -29.20 4.65
CA PHE A 367 6.09 -28.04 4.26
C PHE A 367 5.18 -27.55 5.39
N LYS A 368 4.63 -28.43 6.23
CA LYS A 368 3.90 -28.00 7.44
C LYS A 368 4.81 -27.16 8.35
N ALA A 369 6.05 -27.61 8.57
CA ALA A 369 7.01 -26.88 9.38
C ALA A 369 7.30 -25.47 8.80
N ILE A 370 7.46 -25.36 7.47
CA ILE A 370 7.59 -24.07 6.77
C ILE A 370 6.36 -23.18 7.05
N LEU A 371 5.14 -23.71 6.91
CA LEU A 371 3.91 -22.94 7.12
C LEU A 371 3.72 -22.50 8.58
N TYR A 372 4.14 -23.31 9.57
CA TYR A 372 4.19 -22.88 10.98
C TYR A 372 5.22 -21.77 11.22
N VAL A 373 6.39 -21.83 10.58
CA VAL A 373 7.35 -20.73 10.66
C VAL A 373 6.75 -19.44 10.10
N PHE A 374 5.99 -19.51 9.00
CA PHE A 374 5.27 -18.33 8.50
C PHE A 374 4.22 -17.82 9.48
N TYR A 375 3.41 -18.70 10.08
CA TYR A 375 2.44 -18.35 11.12
C TYR A 375 3.09 -17.62 12.31
N ASP A 376 4.21 -18.14 12.82
CA ASP A 376 4.92 -17.54 13.96
C ASP A 376 5.56 -16.19 13.62
N ASN A 377 5.79 -15.91 12.34
CA ASN A 377 6.45 -14.71 11.83
C ASN A 377 5.53 -13.89 10.89
N VAL A 378 4.19 -13.98 11.06
CA VAL A 378 3.24 -13.17 10.27
C VAL A 378 3.61 -11.70 10.33
N GLY A 379 3.71 -11.07 9.16
CA GLY A 379 4.09 -9.66 9.00
C GLY A 379 5.60 -9.38 9.02
N PHE A 380 6.44 -10.32 9.46
CA PHE A 380 7.90 -10.11 9.55
C PHE A 380 8.63 -10.93 8.48
N PRO A 381 9.07 -10.33 7.35
CA PRO A 381 9.77 -11.08 6.31
C PRO A 381 10.99 -11.82 6.83
N GLN A 382 11.05 -13.12 6.56
CA GLN A 382 12.17 -13.98 6.96
C GLN A 382 12.97 -14.40 5.73
N SER A 383 14.29 -14.32 5.79
CA SER A 383 15.16 -14.82 4.72
C SER A 383 14.95 -16.31 4.45
N PHE A 384 15.28 -16.77 3.24
CA PHE A 384 15.23 -18.19 2.87
C PHE A 384 15.97 -19.06 3.90
N ASP A 385 17.21 -18.69 4.26
CA ASP A 385 18.02 -19.42 5.22
C ASP A 385 17.41 -19.41 6.64
N SER A 386 16.79 -18.31 7.06
CA SER A 386 16.09 -18.19 8.35
C SER A 386 14.89 -19.13 8.42
N ILE A 387 14.07 -19.20 7.35
CA ILE A 387 12.92 -20.11 7.28
C ILE A 387 13.38 -21.55 7.33
N VAL A 388 14.37 -21.91 6.50
CA VAL A 388 14.93 -23.27 6.45
C VAL A 388 15.46 -23.68 7.82
N LYS A 389 16.22 -22.79 8.48
CA LYS A 389 16.76 -23.05 9.82
C LYS A 389 15.65 -23.25 10.86
N LYS A 390 14.70 -22.32 10.95
CA LYS A 390 13.60 -22.38 11.93
C LYS A 390 12.71 -23.60 11.72
N ALA A 391 12.43 -23.96 10.46
CA ALA A 391 11.63 -25.15 10.14
C ALA A 391 12.39 -26.43 10.50
N ASN A 392 13.72 -26.47 10.31
CA ASN A 392 14.54 -27.62 10.70
C ASN A 392 14.59 -27.82 12.21
N GLU A 393 14.61 -26.73 12.99
CA GLU A 393 14.61 -26.76 14.47
C GLU A 393 13.33 -27.36 15.07
N ILE A 394 12.23 -27.48 14.29
CA ILE A 394 11.00 -28.16 14.70
C ILE A 394 11.19 -29.69 14.77
N PHE A 395 12.11 -30.24 13.97
CA PHE A 395 12.38 -31.68 13.90
C PHE A 395 13.51 -32.11 14.83
N LYS A 396 13.52 -33.40 15.19
CA LYS A 396 14.61 -34.00 15.96
C LYS A 396 15.78 -34.43 15.07
N ASP A 397 15.48 -34.81 13.83
CA ASP A 397 16.43 -35.18 12.80
C ASP A 397 16.69 -34.01 11.83
N ASP A 398 17.82 -34.05 11.13
CA ASP A 398 18.16 -33.01 10.15
C ASP A 398 17.40 -33.24 8.83
N ARG A 399 16.58 -32.27 8.46
CA ARG A 399 15.71 -32.28 7.26
C ARG A 399 15.96 -31.10 6.33
N LYS A 400 17.07 -30.38 6.53
CA LYS A 400 17.38 -29.13 5.83
C LYS A 400 17.20 -29.22 4.31
N GLU A 401 17.76 -30.24 3.66
CA GLU A 401 17.70 -30.40 2.19
C GLU A 401 16.26 -30.55 1.66
N LYS A 402 15.40 -31.26 2.39
CA LYS A 402 13.99 -31.44 2.01
C LYS A 402 13.20 -30.15 2.19
N ILE A 403 13.44 -29.44 3.29
CA ILE A 403 12.82 -28.13 3.56
C ILE A 403 13.23 -27.12 2.48
N GLU A 404 14.51 -27.08 2.10
CA GLU A 404 15.00 -26.25 1.00
C GLU A 404 14.29 -26.61 -0.31
N SER A 405 14.17 -27.91 -0.62
CA SER A 405 13.48 -28.39 -1.83
C SER A 405 12.01 -27.95 -1.86
N ASP A 406 11.25 -28.18 -0.79
CA ASP A 406 9.84 -27.82 -0.71
C ASP A 406 9.62 -26.30 -0.85
N LEU A 407 10.49 -25.49 -0.25
CA LEU A 407 10.41 -24.03 -0.34
C LEU A 407 10.76 -23.53 -1.75
N VAL A 408 11.78 -24.11 -2.40
CA VAL A 408 12.14 -23.80 -3.79
C VAL A 408 11.03 -24.19 -4.75
N GLU A 409 10.45 -25.38 -4.61
CA GLU A 409 9.40 -25.90 -5.49
C GLU A 409 8.15 -25.01 -5.50
N ASN A 410 7.77 -24.47 -4.33
CA ASN A 410 6.51 -23.77 -4.15
C ASN A 410 6.62 -22.24 -4.09
N GLY A 411 7.77 -21.70 -3.65
CA GLY A 411 7.88 -20.29 -3.25
C GLY A 411 7.55 -19.27 -4.33
N ILE A 412 8.19 -19.35 -5.50
CA ILE A 412 7.93 -18.40 -6.60
C ILE A 412 6.47 -18.49 -7.09
N ASN A 413 5.90 -19.69 -7.14
CA ASN A 413 4.52 -19.90 -7.56
C ASN A 413 3.52 -19.21 -6.60
N LEU A 414 3.73 -19.37 -5.29
CA LEU A 414 2.93 -18.69 -4.27
C LEU A 414 3.08 -17.16 -4.33
N ALA A 415 4.28 -16.66 -4.61
CA ALA A 415 4.56 -15.24 -4.76
C ALA A 415 3.86 -14.62 -5.98
N VAL A 416 3.99 -15.25 -7.16
CA VAL A 416 3.36 -14.78 -8.40
C VAL A 416 1.83 -14.82 -8.31
N LYS A 417 1.25 -15.76 -7.56
CA LYS A 417 -0.19 -15.80 -7.28
C LYS A 417 -0.66 -14.73 -6.28
N GLY A 418 0.27 -13.98 -5.67
CA GLY A 418 -0.04 -12.97 -4.65
C GLY A 418 -0.47 -13.55 -3.31
N LEU A 419 -0.15 -14.82 -3.01
CA LEU A 419 -0.46 -15.46 -1.73
C LEU A 419 0.66 -15.20 -0.70
N MET A 420 1.90 -15.20 -1.16
CA MET A 420 3.10 -14.93 -0.36
C MET A 420 3.75 -13.64 -0.83
N ASN A 421 4.16 -12.79 0.11
CA ASN A 421 4.94 -11.58 -0.21
C ASN A 421 6.43 -11.91 -0.16
N ILE A 422 7.17 -11.40 -1.14
CA ILE A 422 8.64 -11.43 -1.16
C ILE A 422 9.18 -10.02 -0.90
N SER A 423 10.39 -9.93 -0.34
CA SER A 423 11.07 -8.66 -0.05
C SER A 423 12.59 -8.85 -0.09
N LEU A 424 13.33 -7.79 -0.41
CA LEU A 424 14.78 -7.74 -0.17
C LEU A 424 15.14 -7.44 1.29
N VAL A 425 14.17 -7.03 2.10
CA VAL A 425 14.35 -6.64 3.49
C VAL A 425 13.82 -7.75 4.40
N GLU A 426 14.68 -8.24 5.29
CA GLU A 426 14.32 -9.12 6.40
C GLU A 426 13.97 -8.27 7.64
N ARG A 427 12.93 -8.67 8.39
CA ARG A 427 12.56 -8.02 9.66
C ARG A 427 12.43 -9.07 10.75
N ASN A 428 12.78 -8.69 11.98
CA ASN A 428 12.68 -9.58 13.14
C ASN A 428 11.66 -9.03 14.14
N ARG A 429 10.88 -9.93 14.74
CA ARG A 429 9.94 -9.59 15.81
C ARG A 429 10.68 -9.08 17.04
N ARG A 430 10.17 -8.01 17.66
CA ARG A 430 10.68 -7.52 18.95
C ARG A 430 10.44 -8.58 20.02
N LYS A 431 11.51 -8.94 20.76
CA LYS A 431 11.42 -9.96 21.82
C LYS A 431 10.87 -9.43 23.14
N ASP A 432 11.21 -8.18 23.46
CA ASP A 432 10.79 -7.53 24.70
C ASP A 432 9.48 -6.76 24.49
N ILE A 433 8.38 -7.39 24.86
CA ILE A 433 7.05 -6.79 24.85
C ILE A 433 6.62 -6.23 26.21
N ASP A 434 7.45 -6.39 27.25
CA ASP A 434 7.21 -5.82 28.58
C ASP A 434 7.43 -4.31 28.57
N LYS A 435 8.45 -3.89 27.81
CA LYS A 435 8.69 -2.49 27.48
C LYS A 435 8.38 -2.24 26.02
N PRO A 436 7.10 -2.10 25.63
CA PRO A 436 6.73 -1.91 24.23
C PRO A 436 7.37 -0.63 23.69
N LYS A 437 7.91 -0.73 22.47
CA LYS A 437 8.52 0.39 21.76
C LYS A 437 7.96 0.47 20.36
N LEU A 438 7.61 1.68 19.94
CA LEU A 438 7.16 2.01 18.60
C LEU A 438 8.20 2.87 17.87
N SER A 439 8.07 2.99 16.54
CA SER A 439 8.83 3.99 15.79
C SER A 439 8.50 5.41 16.26
N LYS A 440 9.41 6.36 16.03
CA LYS A 440 9.13 7.77 16.37
C LYS A 440 7.95 8.27 15.55
N LEU A 441 7.83 7.87 14.27
CA LEU A 441 6.68 8.23 13.45
C LEU A 441 5.37 7.70 14.03
N ALA A 442 5.27 6.40 14.36
CA ALA A 442 4.02 5.84 14.86
C ALA A 442 3.59 6.50 16.18
N ARG A 443 4.55 6.83 17.07
CA ARG A 443 4.27 7.61 18.28
C ARG A 443 3.85 9.04 17.98
N TYR A 444 4.50 9.70 17.03
CA TYR A 444 4.17 11.06 16.60
C TYR A 444 2.77 11.12 15.99
N GLN A 445 2.42 10.21 15.09
CA GLN A 445 1.07 10.08 14.52
C GLN A 445 0.03 9.90 15.62
N ALA A 446 0.32 9.03 16.60
CA ALA A 446 -0.58 8.84 17.73
C ALA A 446 -0.66 10.06 18.66
N LYS A 447 0.44 10.76 18.96
CA LYS A 447 0.43 11.80 20.00
C LYS A 447 0.08 13.18 19.47
N ASP A 448 0.57 13.52 18.29
CA ASP A 448 0.73 14.89 17.82
C ASP A 448 -0.03 15.17 16.51
N THR A 449 -0.82 14.21 16.02
CA THR A 449 -1.70 14.37 14.84
C THR A 449 -3.13 13.99 15.18
N GLU A 450 -4.11 14.33 14.33
CA GLU A 450 -5.51 13.93 14.49
C GLU A 450 -5.82 12.53 13.93
N SER A 451 -4.84 11.90 13.26
CA SER A 451 -5.00 10.60 12.60
C SER A 451 -5.49 9.50 13.55
N LEU A 452 -6.37 8.64 13.02
CA LEU A 452 -6.84 7.39 13.61
C LEU A 452 -6.17 6.18 12.94
N TRP A 453 -4.93 6.36 12.53
CA TRP A 453 -4.09 5.33 11.95
C TRP A 453 -2.62 5.62 12.26
N ALA A 454 -1.78 4.59 12.18
CA ALA A 454 -0.33 4.71 12.30
C ALA A 454 0.37 3.88 11.21
N THR A 455 1.51 4.36 10.73
CA THR A 455 2.31 3.67 9.73
C THR A 455 3.18 2.60 10.39
N ASN A 456 3.03 1.34 9.94
CA ASN A 456 3.88 0.25 10.42
C ASN A 456 5.23 0.18 9.68
N LEU A 457 6.11 -0.74 10.10
CA LEU A 457 7.41 -0.94 9.46
C LEU A 457 7.32 -1.45 8.01
N ASN A 458 6.18 -2.02 7.60
CA ASN A 458 5.94 -2.50 6.24
C ASN A 458 5.28 -1.45 5.35
N HIS A 459 5.21 -0.19 5.80
CA HIS A 459 4.65 0.93 5.06
C HIS A 459 3.14 0.80 4.78
N GLU A 460 2.42 0.26 5.76
CA GLU A 460 0.97 0.10 5.75
C GLU A 460 0.34 1.02 6.80
N ALA A 461 -0.81 1.61 6.47
CA ALA A 461 -1.62 2.36 7.42
C ALA A 461 -2.46 1.39 8.26
N ILE A 462 -2.19 1.35 9.56
CA ILE A 462 -2.90 0.50 10.52
C ILE A 462 -3.89 1.36 11.29
N ALA A 463 -5.18 1.04 11.19
CA ALA A 463 -6.23 1.74 11.93
C ALA A 463 -6.02 1.59 13.44
N ILE A 464 -6.13 2.71 14.16
CA ILE A 464 -6.04 2.77 15.62
C ILE A 464 -7.25 3.49 16.22
N GLU A 465 -7.62 3.08 17.41
CA GLU A 465 -8.70 3.70 18.19
C GLU A 465 -8.17 4.79 19.13
N VAL A 466 -9.09 5.57 19.70
CA VAL A 466 -8.74 6.65 20.63
C VAL A 466 -7.97 6.12 21.84
N PHE A 467 -8.41 5.02 22.46
CA PHE A 467 -7.69 4.40 23.58
C PHE A 467 -6.25 3.98 23.19
N GLU A 468 -6.13 3.33 22.03
CA GLU A 468 -4.87 2.85 21.49
C GLU A 468 -3.89 4.00 21.26
N LYS A 469 -4.38 5.14 20.77
CA LYS A 469 -3.62 6.38 20.58
C LYS A 469 -2.95 6.87 21.87
N TYR A 470 -3.67 6.85 22.99
CA TYR A 470 -3.09 7.19 24.30
C TYR A 470 -2.06 6.16 24.76
N CYS A 471 -2.30 4.87 24.54
CA CYS A 471 -1.34 3.82 24.87
C CYS A 471 -0.02 4.02 24.11
N MET A 472 -0.08 4.24 22.80
CA MET A 472 1.08 4.44 21.92
C MET A 472 1.97 5.61 22.36
N GLY A 473 1.37 6.66 22.94
CA GLY A 473 2.11 7.81 23.48
C GLY A 473 3.16 7.43 24.52
N TYR A 474 2.93 6.36 25.30
CA TYR A 474 3.82 5.88 26.36
C TYR A 474 4.77 4.74 25.92
N MET A 475 4.68 4.25 24.68
CA MET A 475 5.47 3.12 24.19
C MET A 475 6.82 3.55 23.60
N ASP A 476 7.70 4.11 24.43
CA ASP A 476 9.08 4.52 24.07
C ASP A 476 10.13 3.41 24.24
N GLY A 477 9.75 2.25 24.78
CA GLY A 477 10.66 1.20 25.19
C GLY A 477 11.32 1.42 26.55
N GLU A 478 10.91 2.45 27.30
CA GLU A 478 11.35 2.69 28.67
C GLU A 478 10.28 2.28 29.68
N ASN A 479 9.02 2.68 29.43
CA ASN A 479 7.89 2.34 30.30
C ASN A 479 7.54 0.85 30.23
N THR A 480 7.37 0.21 31.38
CA THR A 480 6.80 -1.16 31.45
C THR A 480 5.30 -1.13 31.19
N LYS A 481 4.71 -2.29 30.90
CA LYS A 481 3.25 -2.44 30.80
C LYS A 481 2.54 -1.88 32.03
N GLU A 482 3.02 -2.18 33.23
CA GLU A 482 2.44 -1.69 34.48
C GLU A 482 2.48 -0.17 34.56
N GLN A 483 3.61 0.45 34.20
CA GLN A 483 3.73 1.90 34.20
C GLN A 483 2.79 2.56 33.17
N ILE A 484 2.58 1.93 32.01
CA ILE A 484 1.61 2.40 31.02
C ILE A 484 0.19 2.34 31.60
N VAL A 485 -0.17 1.24 32.27
CA VAL A 485 -1.47 1.10 32.96
C VAL A 485 -1.64 2.18 34.02
N GLU A 486 -0.65 2.38 34.90
CA GLU A 486 -0.68 3.40 35.95
C GLU A 486 -0.96 4.80 35.38
N ASN A 487 -0.24 5.20 34.32
CA ASN A 487 -0.42 6.48 33.66
C ASN A 487 -1.82 6.65 33.03
N LEU A 488 -2.38 5.58 32.45
CA LEU A 488 -3.71 5.62 31.84
C LEU A 488 -4.83 5.65 32.89
N VAL A 489 -4.66 4.93 34.00
CA VAL A 489 -5.57 4.95 35.15
C VAL A 489 -5.59 6.33 35.79
N GLU A 490 -4.43 6.97 35.98
CA GLU A 490 -4.34 8.34 36.52
C GLU A 490 -5.13 9.33 35.65
N ARG A 491 -4.98 9.24 34.32
CA ARG A 491 -5.77 10.07 33.37
C ARG A 491 -7.27 9.80 33.44
N ALA A 492 -7.66 8.54 33.63
CA ALA A 492 -9.06 8.17 33.82
C ALA A 492 -9.65 8.81 35.08
N ILE A 493 -8.91 8.75 36.20
CA ILE A 493 -9.29 9.35 37.49
C ILE A 493 -9.43 10.88 37.35
N ASN A 494 -8.51 11.49 36.60
CA ASN A 494 -8.54 12.93 36.29
C ASN A 494 -9.62 13.33 35.26
N LYS A 495 -10.43 12.37 34.78
CA LYS A 495 -11.50 12.56 33.78
C LYS A 495 -10.98 13.07 32.43
N GLU A 496 -9.73 12.78 32.10
CA GLU A 496 -9.18 12.99 30.77
C GLU A 496 -9.54 11.85 29.82
N LEU A 497 -9.81 10.66 30.37
CA LEU A 497 -10.24 9.46 29.65
C LEU A 497 -11.49 8.86 30.29
N HIS A 498 -12.37 8.31 29.46
CA HIS A 498 -13.57 7.61 29.91
C HIS A 498 -13.50 6.14 29.48
N PHE A 499 -13.71 5.25 30.44
CA PHE A 499 -13.73 3.81 30.21
C PHE A 499 -15.14 3.29 30.43
N SER A 500 -15.60 2.42 29.54
CA SER A 500 -16.87 1.73 29.67
C SER A 500 -16.70 0.24 29.42
N LYS A 501 -17.57 -0.55 30.06
CA LYS A 501 -17.67 -1.99 29.84
C LYS A 501 -19.13 -2.34 29.60
N ALA A 502 -19.43 -2.89 28.42
CA ALA A 502 -20.81 -3.18 27.99
C ALA A 502 -21.75 -1.96 28.18
N ASP A 503 -21.31 -0.79 27.70
CA ASP A 503 -22.02 0.50 27.78
C ASP A 503 -22.22 1.06 29.20
N VAL A 504 -21.62 0.46 30.23
CA VAL A 504 -21.61 0.99 31.60
C VAL A 504 -20.28 1.69 31.87
N ALA A 505 -20.33 2.96 32.27
CA ALA A 505 -19.15 3.73 32.66
C ALA A 505 -18.49 3.14 33.92
N LEU A 506 -17.16 3.03 33.90
CA LEU A 506 -16.37 2.61 35.04
C LEU A 506 -15.95 3.84 35.85
N GLU A 507 -16.27 3.86 37.15
CA GLU A 507 -15.96 4.97 38.05
C GLU A 507 -14.96 4.60 39.15
N LYS A 508 -14.79 3.29 39.44
CA LYS A 508 -13.86 2.82 40.48
C LYS A 508 -12.49 2.54 39.87
N GLU A 509 -11.45 3.07 40.50
CA GLU A 509 -10.05 2.88 40.11
C GLU A 509 -9.68 1.41 39.89
N GLU A 510 -10.09 0.51 40.78
CA GLU A 510 -9.82 -0.93 40.64
C GLU A 510 -10.48 -1.54 39.39
N GLU A 511 -11.72 -1.15 39.10
CA GLU A 511 -12.44 -1.62 37.91
C GLU A 511 -11.82 -1.06 36.61
N ILE A 512 -11.37 0.20 36.63
CA ILE A 512 -10.66 0.84 35.53
C ILE A 512 -9.30 0.14 35.30
N CYS A 513 -8.53 -0.12 36.34
CA CYS A 513 -7.22 -0.76 36.24
C CYS A 513 -7.30 -2.15 35.58
N ILE A 514 -8.29 -2.96 35.98
CA ILE A 514 -8.53 -4.28 35.39
C ILE A 514 -8.86 -4.15 33.89
N GLU A 515 -9.71 -3.21 33.53
CA GLU A 515 -10.13 -3.03 32.13
C GLU A 515 -9.00 -2.47 31.25
N VAL A 516 -8.26 -1.47 31.74
CA VAL A 516 -7.08 -0.90 31.04
C VAL A 516 -6.02 -1.97 30.81
N THR A 517 -5.71 -2.79 31.82
CA THR A 517 -4.73 -3.89 31.69
C THR A 517 -5.15 -4.86 30.60
N ARG A 518 -6.43 -5.29 30.62
CA ARG A 518 -6.98 -6.21 29.62
C ARG A 518 -6.92 -5.64 28.20
N GLN A 519 -7.29 -4.36 28.02
CA GLN A 519 -7.26 -3.73 26.71
C GLN A 519 -5.83 -3.48 26.22
N LEU A 520 -4.90 -3.13 27.11
CA LEU A 520 -3.50 -2.95 26.77
C LEU A 520 -2.85 -4.25 26.28
N ASP A 521 -3.11 -5.39 26.92
CA ASP A 521 -2.56 -6.68 26.48
C ASP A 521 -3.07 -7.09 25.08
N LEU A 522 -4.37 -6.92 24.81
CA LEU A 522 -4.93 -7.14 23.48
C LEU A 522 -4.33 -6.18 22.44
N PHE A 523 -4.11 -4.93 22.84
CA PHE A 523 -3.52 -3.93 21.95
C PHE A 523 -2.06 -4.23 21.64
N ILE A 524 -1.26 -4.70 22.60
CA ILE A 524 0.12 -5.13 22.36
C ILE A 524 0.17 -6.31 21.37
N GLU A 525 -0.75 -7.26 21.49
CA GLU A 525 -0.87 -8.35 20.51
C GLU A 525 -1.23 -7.82 19.10
N LYS A 526 -2.15 -6.84 19.01
CA LYS A 526 -2.47 -6.14 17.76
C LYS A 526 -1.24 -5.44 17.18
N LEU A 527 -0.49 -4.69 17.98
CA LEU A 527 0.72 -3.98 17.54
C LEU A 527 1.79 -4.93 17.01
N ASP A 528 1.98 -6.07 17.70
CA ASP A 528 2.93 -7.09 17.31
C ASP A 528 2.54 -7.77 15.98
N LYS A 529 1.27 -8.16 15.82
CA LYS A 529 0.75 -8.73 14.56
C LYS A 529 0.82 -7.75 13.39
N ASN A 530 0.65 -6.46 13.66
CA ASN A 530 0.67 -5.40 12.64
C ASN A 530 2.05 -4.75 12.45
N VAL A 531 3.12 -5.32 13.03
CA VAL A 531 4.51 -4.91 12.76
C VAL A 531 4.78 -3.45 13.16
N LEU A 532 4.15 -3.00 14.25
CA LEU A 532 4.31 -1.65 14.80
C LEU A 532 5.37 -1.58 15.91
N LEU A 533 5.70 -2.71 16.55
CA LEU A 533 6.72 -2.79 17.58
C LEU A 533 8.13 -2.84 16.97
N VAL A 534 9.05 -2.00 17.46
CA VAL A 534 10.42 -1.82 16.91
C VAL A 534 11.53 -2.13 17.88
#